data_AF-A0A454CW07-F1
#
_entry.id   AF-A0A454CW07-F1
#
_cell.length_a   1.000
_cell.length_b   1.000
_cell.length_c   1.000
_cell.angle_alpha   90.00
_cell.angle_beta   90.00
_cell.angle_gamma   90.00
#
_symmetry.space_group_name_H-M   'P 1'
#
loop_
_entity.id
_entity.type
_entity.pdbx_description
1 polymer ?
#
loop_
_entity_poly.entity_id
_entity_poly.type
_entity_poly.pdbx_seq_one_letter_code
_entity_poly.pdbx_strand_id
1 'polypeptide(L)'
;METTGWQVEPVPALIDFDRFFNLLGNKRFPVATFLRTREEFDYLQEPDFFHEIFGHCAMLTNPDFAAFTEHYGQLGQAATPKQRGYLARLYWFTVEFGLVQEGNKTKIYGGGILSSPGETIYSLESDIAIRDEFDLQTVLRTPYRIDIMQPKYYVIEDLSQLFQISQLNLLKQADLAIEAGLLPPLFEPKEPAHVE
;
A
#
# COMPACT_ATOMS: atom_id res chain seq x y z
N MET A 1 4.03 -15.12 15.00
CA MET A 1 3.57 -15.25 16.42
C MET A 1 4.56 -14.62 17.41
N GLU A 2 5.83 -15.01 17.45
CA GLU A 2 6.77 -14.54 18.49
C GLU A 2 7.17 -13.06 18.41
N THR A 3 7.24 -12.46 17.20
CA THR A 3 7.63 -11.05 17.02
C THR A 3 6.46 -10.09 17.24
N THR A 4 5.39 -10.20 16.44
CA THR A 4 4.27 -9.24 16.40
C THR A 4 2.88 -9.89 16.51
N GLY A 5 2.84 -11.22 16.69
CA GLY A 5 1.60 -11.99 16.69
C GLY A 5 1.04 -12.34 15.31
N TRP A 6 1.59 -11.78 14.23
CA TRP A 6 1.11 -12.03 12.85
C TRP A 6 1.35 -13.46 12.37
N GLN A 7 0.48 -13.89 11.45
CA GLN A 7 0.50 -15.15 10.73
C GLN A 7 0.16 -14.92 9.25
N VAL A 8 0.56 -15.85 8.38
CA VAL A 8 0.11 -15.89 6.98
C VAL A 8 -1.15 -16.76 6.86
N GLU A 9 -2.08 -16.35 6.01
CA GLU A 9 -3.30 -17.11 5.69
C GLU A 9 -3.31 -17.40 4.18
N PRO A 10 -3.28 -18.66 3.74
CA PRO A 10 -3.35 -18.98 2.32
C PRO A 10 -4.74 -18.62 1.76
N VAL A 11 -4.76 -17.90 0.64
CA VAL A 11 -6.00 -17.51 -0.04
C VAL A 11 -5.96 -17.87 -1.53
N PRO A 12 -7.12 -18.07 -2.17
CA PRO A 12 -7.19 -18.04 -3.63
C PRO A 12 -6.76 -16.65 -4.12
N ALA A 13 -6.23 -16.57 -5.35
CA ALA A 13 -5.57 -15.38 -5.92
C ALA A 13 -6.25 -14.04 -5.60
N LEU A 14 -7.58 -13.97 -5.67
CA LEU A 14 -8.35 -12.78 -5.30
C LEU A 14 -9.39 -13.14 -4.22
N ILE A 15 -9.47 -12.29 -3.20
CA ILE A 15 -10.50 -12.31 -2.16
C ILE A 15 -11.25 -10.98 -2.15
N ASP A 16 -12.50 -11.00 -1.67
CA ASP A 16 -13.26 -9.76 -1.49
C ASP A 16 -12.67 -8.88 -0.37
N PHE A 17 -13.01 -7.59 -0.42
CA PHE A 17 -12.49 -6.61 0.54
C PHE A 17 -12.91 -6.90 1.98
N ASP A 18 -14.11 -7.45 2.22
CA ASP A 18 -14.56 -7.72 3.58
C ASP A 18 -13.71 -8.83 4.21
N ARG A 19 -13.42 -9.89 3.44
CA ARG A 19 -12.49 -10.93 3.86
C ARG A 19 -11.07 -10.39 4.05
N PHE A 20 -10.57 -9.55 3.15
CA PHE A 20 -9.24 -8.94 3.27
C PHE A 20 -9.10 -8.14 4.57
N PHE A 21 -10.03 -7.22 4.84
CA PHE A 21 -10.00 -6.40 6.05
C PHE A 21 -10.16 -7.24 7.33
N ASN A 22 -11.01 -8.27 7.29
CA ASN A 22 -11.18 -9.18 8.42
C ASN A 22 -9.88 -9.92 8.77
N LEU A 23 -9.16 -10.42 7.75
CA LEU A 23 -7.88 -11.11 7.97
C LEU A 23 -6.84 -10.16 8.60
N LEU A 24 -6.63 -8.97 8.01
CA LEU A 24 -5.67 -8.00 8.53
C LEU A 24 -6.01 -7.57 9.97
N GLY A 25 -7.29 -7.30 10.24
CA GLY A 25 -7.75 -6.90 11.58
C GLY A 25 -7.59 -7.99 12.65
N ASN A 26 -7.35 -9.24 12.24
CA ASN A 26 -7.06 -10.39 13.11
C ASN A 26 -5.61 -10.87 12.99
N LYS A 27 -4.69 -10.01 12.52
CA LYS A 27 -3.25 -10.30 12.36
C LYS A 27 -2.96 -11.49 11.45
N ARG A 28 -3.77 -11.66 10.41
CA ARG A 28 -3.58 -12.67 9.36
C ARG A 28 -3.33 -11.96 8.04
N PHE A 29 -2.14 -12.15 7.49
CA PHE A 29 -1.77 -11.57 6.20
C PHE A 29 -2.15 -12.56 5.08
N PRO A 30 -3.07 -12.21 4.16
CA PRO A 30 -3.46 -13.09 3.07
C PRO A 30 -2.28 -13.29 2.11
N VAL A 31 -2.05 -14.54 1.71
CA VAL A 31 -1.01 -14.89 0.73
C VAL A 31 -1.64 -15.73 -0.38
N ALA A 32 -1.63 -15.21 -1.61
CA ALA A 32 -2.07 -15.96 -2.79
C ALA A 32 -1.20 -17.21 -2.99
N THR A 33 -1.78 -18.34 -3.38
CA THR A 33 -1.08 -19.63 -3.48
C THR A 33 -0.58 -19.97 -4.89
N PHE A 34 -0.26 -18.96 -5.69
CA PHE A 34 0.33 -19.11 -7.03
C PHE A 34 1.59 -18.27 -7.17
N LEU A 35 2.41 -18.59 -8.19
CA LEU A 35 3.61 -17.84 -8.56
C LEU A 35 3.45 -17.36 -10.01
N ARG A 36 3.91 -16.15 -10.29
CA ARG A 36 4.00 -15.62 -11.66
C ARG A 36 4.75 -16.55 -12.60
N THR A 37 4.38 -16.54 -13.87
CA THR A 37 5.13 -17.25 -14.91
C THR A 37 6.41 -16.50 -15.27
N ARG A 38 7.26 -17.10 -16.13
CA ARG A 38 8.45 -16.42 -16.64
C ARG A 38 8.14 -15.23 -17.54
N GLU A 39 7.00 -15.26 -18.24
CA GLU A 39 6.55 -14.17 -19.11
C GLU A 39 6.11 -12.95 -18.29
N GLU A 40 5.64 -13.19 -17.06
CA GLU A 40 5.18 -12.17 -16.11
C GLU A 40 6.26 -11.78 -15.09
N PHE A 41 7.53 -12.15 -15.33
CA PHE A 41 8.60 -11.98 -14.34
C PHE A 41 8.78 -10.52 -13.93
N ASP A 42 8.81 -9.62 -14.92
CA ASP A 42 9.06 -8.19 -14.72
C ASP A 42 7.83 -7.43 -14.20
N TYR A 43 6.62 -7.89 -14.53
CA TYR A 43 5.37 -7.30 -14.07
C TYR A 43 4.23 -8.31 -14.11
N LEU A 44 3.49 -8.40 -13.00
CA LEU A 44 2.24 -9.12 -12.89
C LEU A 44 1.23 -8.19 -12.19
N GLN A 45 0.03 -8.08 -12.75
CA GLN A 45 -1.02 -7.22 -12.19
C GLN A 45 -1.61 -7.82 -10.89
N GLU A 46 -1.72 -9.14 -10.81
CA GLU A 46 -2.21 -9.85 -9.62
C GLU A 46 -1.06 -10.14 -8.63
N PRO A 47 -1.25 -9.95 -7.32
CA PRO A 47 -0.21 -10.26 -6.35
C PRO A 47 -0.04 -11.78 -6.23
N ASP A 48 1.18 -12.26 -6.45
CA ASP A 48 1.57 -13.66 -6.28
C ASP A 48 2.26 -13.89 -4.92
N PHE A 49 2.56 -15.13 -4.54
CA PHE A 49 3.16 -15.37 -3.21
C PHE A 49 4.51 -14.68 -3.03
N PHE A 50 5.26 -14.41 -4.12
CA PHE A 50 6.53 -13.70 -4.04
C PHE A 50 6.30 -12.26 -3.59
N HIS A 51 5.35 -11.55 -4.20
CA HIS A 51 4.96 -10.22 -3.76
C HIS A 51 4.59 -10.20 -2.27
N GLU A 52 3.77 -11.14 -1.82
CA GLU A 52 3.28 -11.16 -0.44
C GLU A 52 4.35 -11.52 0.59
N ILE A 53 5.13 -12.57 0.32
CA ILE A 53 6.13 -13.06 1.27
C ILE A 53 7.38 -12.17 1.25
N PHE A 54 7.91 -11.87 0.06
CA PHE A 54 9.14 -11.10 -0.07
C PHE A 54 8.90 -9.61 0.15
N GLY A 55 7.79 -9.07 -0.38
CA GLY A 55 7.47 -7.65 -0.30
C GLY A 55 6.98 -7.22 1.08
N HIS A 56 6.07 -7.98 1.70
CA HIS A 56 5.33 -7.50 2.88
C HIS A 56 5.71 -8.20 4.19
N CYS A 57 5.91 -9.52 4.18
CA CYS A 57 6.03 -10.29 5.43
C CYS A 57 7.25 -9.91 6.28
N ALA A 58 8.35 -9.46 5.67
CA ALA A 58 9.51 -8.95 6.42
C ALA A 58 9.14 -7.71 7.27
N MET A 59 8.35 -6.79 6.72
CA MET A 59 7.92 -5.57 7.41
C MET A 59 6.92 -5.85 8.55
N LEU A 60 6.13 -6.92 8.46
CA LEU A 60 5.25 -7.36 9.55
C LEU A 60 5.99 -7.84 10.81
N THR A 61 7.32 -7.98 10.75
CA THR A 61 8.15 -8.23 11.94
C THR A 61 8.46 -6.96 12.74
N ASN A 62 8.27 -5.78 12.15
CA ASN A 62 8.39 -4.49 12.83
C ASN A 62 7.08 -4.17 13.57
N PRO A 63 7.11 -3.82 14.86
CA PRO A 63 5.90 -3.62 15.67
C PRO A 63 5.05 -2.43 15.21
N ASP A 64 5.65 -1.33 14.75
CA ASP A 64 4.93 -0.13 14.33
C ASP A 64 4.19 -0.37 13.02
N PHE A 65 4.87 -0.99 12.05
CA PHE A 65 4.27 -1.40 10.78
C PHE A 65 3.15 -2.43 11.00
N ALA A 66 3.41 -3.44 11.84
CA ALA A 66 2.44 -4.48 12.17
C ALA A 66 1.18 -3.91 12.85
N ALA A 67 1.33 -2.97 13.78
CA ALA A 67 0.21 -2.31 14.45
C ALA A 67 -0.60 -1.43 13.50
N PHE A 68 0.07 -0.70 12.60
CA PHE A 68 -0.60 0.08 11.56
C PHE A 68 -1.45 -0.81 10.63
N THR A 69 -0.88 -1.92 10.14
CA THR A 69 -1.58 -2.85 9.23
C THR A 69 -2.78 -3.54 9.90
N GLU A 70 -2.67 -3.86 11.20
CA GLU A 70 -3.80 -4.40 11.98
C GLU A 70 -4.92 -3.38 12.10
N HIS A 71 -4.57 -2.16 12.49
CA HIS A 71 -5.54 -1.07 12.65
C HIS A 71 -6.24 -0.74 11.33
N TYR A 72 -5.49 -0.74 10.22
CA TYR A 72 -6.06 -0.59 8.88
C TYR A 72 -7.13 -1.65 8.57
N GLY A 73 -6.88 -2.92 8.90
CA GLY A 73 -7.85 -4.00 8.75
C GLY A 73 -9.11 -3.81 9.62
N GLN A 74 -8.96 -3.31 10.84
CA GLN A 74 -10.08 -2.98 11.72
C GLN A 74 -10.92 -1.83 11.17
N LEU A 75 -10.27 -0.78 10.66
CA LEU A 75 -10.94 0.38 10.06
C LEU A 75 -11.73 0.01 8.81
N GLY A 76 -11.15 -0.83 7.93
CA GLY A 76 -11.84 -1.25 6.72
C GLY A 76 -13.15 -2.00 6.97
N GLN A 77 -13.24 -2.76 8.07
CA GLN A 77 -14.48 -3.42 8.50
C GLN A 77 -15.56 -2.41 8.95
N ALA A 78 -15.16 -1.31 9.58
CA ALA A 78 -16.08 -0.26 10.05
C ALA A 78 -16.40 0.82 9.00
N ALA A 79 -15.57 0.95 7.96
CA ALA A 79 -15.64 2.02 6.98
C ALA A 79 -16.75 1.80 5.93
N THR A 80 -17.39 2.90 5.53
CA THR A 80 -18.28 2.93 4.36
C THR A 80 -17.50 2.69 3.06
N PRO A 81 -18.16 2.28 1.96
CA PRO A 81 -17.48 2.11 0.66
C PRO A 81 -16.70 3.34 0.19
N LYS A 82 -17.22 4.54 0.45
CA LYS A 82 -16.55 5.80 0.08
C LYS A 82 -15.27 6.01 0.91
N GLN A 83 -15.34 5.79 2.22
CA GLN A 83 -14.17 5.86 3.11
C GLN A 83 -13.13 4.79 2.76
N ARG A 84 -13.55 3.57 2.43
CA ARG A 84 -12.65 2.49 1.98
C ARG A 84 -11.81 2.92 0.77
N GLY A 85 -12.38 3.67 -0.18
CA GLY A 85 -11.61 4.20 -1.31
C GLY A 85 -10.50 5.18 -0.92
N TYR A 86 -10.71 5.97 0.14
CA TYR A 86 -9.69 6.88 0.68
C TYR A 86 -8.66 6.14 1.53
N LEU A 87 -9.10 5.18 2.35
CA LEU A 87 -8.21 4.29 3.09
C LEU A 87 -7.32 3.45 2.15
N ALA A 88 -7.85 3.00 1.00
CA ALA A 88 -7.07 2.29 -0.01
C ALA A 88 -5.90 3.14 -0.56
N ARG A 89 -6.08 4.46 -0.70
CA ARG A 89 -4.97 5.36 -1.08
C ARG A 89 -3.91 5.44 0.02
N LEU A 90 -4.35 5.52 1.28
CA LEU A 90 -3.42 5.48 2.41
C LEU A 90 -2.60 4.19 2.40
N TYR A 91 -3.24 3.04 2.16
CA TYR A 91 -2.56 1.76 2.05
C TYR A 91 -1.59 1.72 0.86
N TRP A 92 -2.03 2.21 -0.30
CA TRP A 92 -1.23 2.26 -1.53
C TRP A 92 0.06 3.07 -1.34
N PHE A 93 -0.06 4.29 -0.80
CA PHE A 93 1.08 5.18 -0.61
C PHE A 93 1.90 4.90 0.65
N THR A 94 1.56 3.83 1.40
CA THR A 94 2.34 3.38 2.55
C THR A 94 2.80 1.93 2.38
N VAL A 95 1.91 0.97 2.61
CA VAL A 95 2.24 -0.46 2.62
C VAL A 95 2.71 -0.94 1.24
N GLU A 96 2.17 -0.42 0.14
CA GLU A 96 2.55 -0.85 -1.21
C GLU A 96 3.73 -0.06 -1.79
N PHE A 97 3.67 1.27 -1.75
CA PHE A 97 4.61 2.18 -2.43
C PHE A 97 5.22 3.24 -1.51
N GLY A 98 5.35 2.96 -0.22
CA GLY A 98 5.94 3.87 0.75
C GLY A 98 7.48 3.88 0.73
N LEU A 99 8.03 5.07 0.91
CA LEU A 99 9.47 5.32 1.11
C LEU A 99 9.72 5.85 2.54
N VAL A 100 10.91 5.60 3.08
CA VAL A 100 11.30 6.05 4.42
C VAL A 100 12.67 6.73 4.39
N GLN A 101 12.84 7.78 5.17
CA GLN A 101 14.11 8.44 5.35
C GLN A 101 14.98 7.69 6.37
N GLU A 102 16.24 7.42 6.04
CA GLU A 102 17.25 6.92 6.99
C GLU A 102 18.50 7.81 6.93
N GLY A 103 18.61 8.72 7.89
CA GLY A 103 19.64 9.76 7.87
C GLY A 103 19.49 10.64 6.63
N ASN A 104 20.51 10.64 5.76
CA ASN A 104 20.50 11.43 4.52
C ASN A 104 20.12 10.61 3.27
N LYS A 105 19.57 9.39 3.45
CA LYS A 105 19.19 8.51 2.35
C LYS A 105 17.71 8.17 2.41
N THR A 106 17.05 8.20 1.25
CA THR A 106 15.72 7.61 1.09
C THR A 106 15.84 6.11 0.84
N LYS A 107 15.01 5.33 1.53
CA LYS A 107 14.93 3.86 1.43
C LYS A 107 13.49 3.45 1.16
N ILE A 108 13.32 2.17 0.85
CA ILE A 108 12.04 1.56 0.49
C ILE A 108 11.54 0.74 1.68
N TYR A 109 10.24 0.85 1.97
CA TYR A 109 9.56 -0.10 2.86
C TYR A 109 8.26 -0.66 2.24
N GLY A 110 7.75 -0.06 1.16
CA GLY A 110 6.58 -0.55 0.45
C GLY A 110 6.83 -1.89 -0.26
N GLY A 111 5.95 -2.86 -0.03
CA GLY A 111 6.12 -4.23 -0.55
C GLY A 111 5.94 -4.36 -2.06
N GLY A 112 5.13 -3.50 -2.68
CA GLY A 112 5.01 -3.39 -4.14
C GLY A 112 6.32 -2.99 -4.79
N ILE A 113 7.08 -2.09 -4.15
CA ILE A 113 8.41 -1.70 -4.63
C ILE A 113 9.42 -2.83 -4.37
N LEU A 114 9.47 -3.38 -3.15
CA LEU A 114 10.44 -4.40 -2.76
C LEU A 114 10.33 -5.70 -3.58
N SER A 115 9.14 -6.00 -4.10
CA SER A 115 8.89 -7.19 -4.92
C SER A 115 8.96 -6.94 -6.44
N SER A 116 9.39 -5.75 -6.85
CA SER A 116 9.51 -5.36 -8.27
C SER A 116 10.90 -4.78 -8.55
N PRO A 117 11.72 -5.44 -9.39
CA PRO A 117 13.03 -4.92 -9.78
C PRO A 117 12.95 -3.54 -10.43
N GLY A 118 11.95 -3.32 -11.29
CA GLY A 118 11.74 -2.06 -12.00
C GLY A 118 11.39 -0.91 -11.05
N GLU A 119 10.40 -1.12 -10.17
CA GLU A 119 10.00 -0.11 -9.18
C GLU A 119 11.08 0.16 -8.14
N THR A 120 11.87 -0.84 -7.74
CA THR A 120 13.00 -0.65 -6.80
C THR A 120 14.01 0.38 -7.34
N ILE A 121 14.37 0.30 -8.61
CA ILE A 121 15.30 1.25 -9.24
C ILE A 121 14.59 2.58 -9.49
N TYR A 122 13.41 2.52 -10.12
CA TYR A 122 12.67 3.71 -10.54
C TYR A 122 12.29 4.61 -9.35
N SER A 123 11.78 4.04 -8.27
CA SER A 123 11.36 4.78 -7.07
C SER A 123 12.48 5.55 -6.38
N LEU A 124 13.76 5.21 -6.61
CA LEU A 124 14.91 5.88 -5.98
C LEU A 124 15.76 6.70 -6.95
N GLU A 125 15.86 6.29 -8.21
CA GLU A 125 16.81 6.86 -9.17
C GLU A 125 16.16 7.68 -10.28
N SER A 126 14.84 7.56 -10.50
CA SER A 126 14.15 8.30 -11.56
C SER A 126 14.13 9.81 -11.30
N ASP A 127 14.52 10.59 -12.32
CA ASP A 127 14.46 12.07 -12.32
C ASP A 127 13.04 12.63 -12.51
N ILE A 128 12.09 11.77 -12.92
CA ILE A 128 10.68 12.17 -13.16
C ILE A 128 9.75 11.80 -12.01
N ALA A 129 10.13 10.82 -11.18
CA ALA A 129 9.33 10.38 -10.05
C ALA A 129 9.32 11.44 -8.93
N ILE A 130 8.12 11.87 -8.52
CA ILE A 130 7.95 12.83 -7.44
C ILE A 130 8.06 12.10 -6.09
N ARG A 131 8.86 12.64 -5.18
CA ARG A 131 9.09 12.12 -3.82
C ARG A 131 8.82 13.25 -2.84
N ASP A 132 7.60 13.29 -2.32
CA ASP A 132 7.18 14.32 -1.36
C ASP A 132 7.19 13.78 0.07
N GLU A 133 7.34 14.66 1.04
CA GLU A 133 7.11 14.33 2.45
C GLU A 133 5.67 13.85 2.65
N PHE A 134 5.51 12.86 3.53
CA PHE A 134 4.19 12.31 3.84
C PHE A 134 3.31 13.36 4.54
N ASP A 135 2.17 13.68 3.92
CA ASP A 135 1.06 14.40 4.52
C ASP A 135 -0.23 13.59 4.39
N LEU A 136 -0.89 13.31 5.52
CA LEU A 136 -2.05 12.42 5.56
C LEU A 136 -3.20 12.90 4.67
N GLN A 137 -3.52 14.20 4.71
CA GLN A 137 -4.63 14.74 3.93
C GLN A 137 -4.33 14.72 2.43
N THR A 138 -3.09 15.02 2.04
CA THR A 138 -2.64 14.94 0.65
C THR A 138 -2.65 13.50 0.16
N VAL A 139 -2.12 12.55 0.94
CA VAL A 139 -2.13 11.11 0.61
C VAL A 139 -3.54 10.59 0.39
N LEU A 140 -4.46 10.86 1.32
CA LEU A 140 -5.87 10.44 1.22
C LEU A 140 -6.56 10.96 -0.05
N ARG A 141 -6.08 12.08 -0.61
CA ARG A 141 -6.69 12.74 -1.78
C ARG A 141 -5.94 12.48 -3.08
N THR A 142 -4.77 11.85 -3.05
CA THR A 142 -3.93 11.62 -4.23
C THR A 142 -4.47 10.46 -5.07
N PRO A 143 -4.81 10.65 -6.36
CA PRO A 143 -5.16 9.55 -7.24
C PRO A 143 -3.94 8.65 -7.53
N TYR A 144 -4.18 7.35 -7.72
CA TYR A 144 -3.16 6.38 -8.15
C TYR A 144 -3.70 5.48 -9.27
N ARG A 145 -2.79 4.84 -10.00
CA ARG A 145 -3.06 3.79 -10.99
C ARG A 145 -2.16 2.60 -10.72
N ILE A 146 -2.72 1.40 -10.88
CA ILE A 146 -2.05 0.13 -10.55
C ILE A 146 -1.22 -0.45 -11.71
N ASP A 147 -1.41 0.07 -12.92
CA ASP A 147 -0.90 -0.47 -14.18
C ASP A 147 0.21 0.40 -14.80
N ILE A 148 0.84 1.26 -13.99
CA ILE A 148 1.94 2.15 -14.40
C ILE A 148 3.03 2.20 -13.32
N MET A 149 4.24 2.62 -13.72
CA MET A 149 5.25 3.09 -12.75
C MET A 149 4.70 4.30 -12.00
N GLN A 150 4.86 4.32 -10.67
CA GLN A 150 4.17 5.34 -9.88
C GLN A 150 4.75 6.74 -10.16
N PRO A 151 3.94 7.73 -10.57
CA PRO A 151 4.43 9.08 -10.79
C PRO A 151 4.81 9.78 -9.48
N LYS A 152 4.31 9.28 -8.34
CA LYS A 152 4.47 9.89 -7.03
C LYS A 152 4.62 8.85 -5.91
N TYR A 153 5.54 9.13 -5.00
CA TYR A 153 5.80 8.41 -3.76
C TYR A 153 5.75 9.39 -2.58
N TYR A 154 5.44 8.86 -1.40
CA TYR A 154 5.52 9.63 -0.16
C TYR A 154 6.60 9.06 0.75
N VAL A 155 7.40 9.96 1.32
CA VAL A 155 8.51 9.65 2.20
C VAL A 155 8.09 9.93 3.65
N ILE A 156 8.07 8.89 4.48
CA ILE A 156 7.93 9.03 5.93
C ILE A 156 9.31 9.25 6.58
N GLU A 157 9.35 9.96 7.69
CA GLU A 157 10.62 10.26 8.38
C GLU A 157 11.20 9.03 9.10
N ASP A 158 10.32 8.19 9.64
CA ASP A 158 10.65 6.98 10.40
C ASP A 158 9.45 6.02 10.38
N LEU A 159 9.70 4.71 10.53
CA LEU A 159 8.62 3.71 10.53
C LEU A 159 7.61 3.93 11.67
N SER A 160 8.02 4.51 12.80
CA SER A 160 7.13 4.86 13.91
C SER A 160 6.06 5.89 13.51
N GLN A 161 6.26 6.65 12.42
CA GLN A 161 5.23 7.53 11.87
C GLN A 161 3.97 6.75 11.46
N LEU A 162 4.11 5.51 10.98
CA LEU A 162 2.95 4.64 10.68
C LEU A 162 2.15 4.32 11.93
N PHE A 163 2.82 4.03 13.04
CA PHE A 163 2.15 3.84 14.31
C PHE A 163 1.46 5.12 14.79
N GLN A 164 2.11 6.29 14.65
CA GLN A 164 1.49 7.57 15.00
C GLN A 164 0.23 7.85 14.17
N ILE A 165 0.26 7.55 12.87
CA ILE A 165 -0.90 7.65 11.97
C ILE A 165 -2.02 6.73 12.45
N SER A 166 -1.72 5.51 12.91
CA SER A 166 -2.73 4.57 13.41
C SER A 166 -3.41 5.05 14.70
N GLN A 167 -2.80 5.99 15.44
CA GLN A 167 -3.42 6.58 16.63
C GLN A 167 -4.41 7.72 16.30
N LEU A 168 -4.49 8.15 15.04
CA LEU A 168 -5.43 9.18 14.60
C LEU A 168 -6.83 8.61 14.36
N ASN A 169 -7.84 9.47 14.39
CA ASN A 169 -9.18 9.09 13.92
C ASN A 169 -9.22 9.10 12.38
N LEU A 170 -8.73 8.03 11.76
CA LEU A 170 -8.57 7.92 10.31
C LEU A 170 -9.89 7.97 9.53
N LEU A 171 -11.00 7.51 10.12
CA LEU A 171 -12.32 7.67 9.47
C LEU A 171 -12.72 9.14 9.38
N LYS A 172 -12.52 9.92 10.45
CA LYS A 172 -12.74 11.37 10.42
C LYS A 172 -11.79 12.07 9.43
N GLN A 173 -10.54 11.63 9.33
CA GLN A 173 -9.60 12.18 8.34
C GLN A 173 -10.03 11.86 6.91
N ALA A 174 -10.57 10.65 6.67
CA ALA A 174 -11.16 10.28 5.38
C ALA A 174 -12.39 11.13 5.06
N ASP A 175 -13.25 11.44 6.04
CA ASP A 175 -14.40 12.32 5.85
C ASP A 175 -13.98 13.74 5.44
N LEU A 176 -12.97 14.31 6.11
CA LEU A 176 -12.39 15.61 5.73
C LEU A 176 -11.80 15.59 4.31
N ALA A 177 -11.09 14.52 3.96
CA ALA A 177 -10.53 14.35 2.63
C ALA A 177 -11.63 14.21 1.55
N ILE A 178 -12.73 13.53 1.89
CA ILE A 178 -13.92 13.39 1.06
C ILE A 178 -14.54 14.76 0.78
N GLU A 179 -14.69 15.61 1.80
CA GLU A 179 -15.23 16.96 1.66
C GLU A 179 -14.33 17.85 0.80
N ALA A 180 -13.01 17.71 0.93
CA ALA A 180 -12.02 18.47 0.19
C ALA A 180 -11.83 18.01 -1.27
N GLY A 181 -12.34 16.83 -1.64
CA GLY A 181 -12.24 16.25 -2.97
C GLY A 181 -10.83 15.76 -3.34
N LEU A 182 -10.75 14.95 -4.40
CA LEU A 182 -9.47 14.42 -4.89
C LEU A 182 -8.61 15.50 -5.53
N LEU A 183 -7.29 15.31 -5.44
CA LEU A 183 -6.32 16.09 -6.19
C LEU A 183 -6.35 15.69 -7.68
N PRO A 184 -5.86 16.55 -8.59
CA PRO A 184 -5.68 16.18 -9.99
C PRO A 184 -4.76 14.94 -10.15
N PRO A 185 -5.08 14.00 -11.04
CA PRO A 185 -4.21 12.85 -11.30
C PRO A 185 -2.92 13.30 -12.00
N LEU A 186 -1.83 12.57 -11.73
CA LEU A 186 -0.52 12.77 -12.38
C LEU A 186 -0.31 11.80 -13.57
N PHE A 187 -1.40 11.22 -14.06
CA PHE A 187 -1.40 10.23 -15.13
C PHE A 187 -2.61 10.47 -16.02
N GLU A 188 -2.47 10.06 -17.27
CA GLU A 188 -3.60 10.08 -18.21
C GLU A 188 -4.65 9.03 -17.80
N PRO A 189 -5.95 9.29 -18.07
CA PRO A 189 -6.98 8.28 -17.94
C PRO A 189 -6.66 7.04 -18.77
N LYS A 190 -7.13 5.86 -18.33
CA LYS A 190 -7.04 4.66 -19.16
C LYS A 190 -7.86 4.89 -20.43
N GLU A 191 -7.28 4.65 -21.60
CA GLU A 191 -8.06 4.66 -22.84
C GLU A 191 -9.20 3.65 -22.70
N PRO A 192 -10.44 4.01 -23.10
CA PRO A 192 -11.53 3.04 -23.11
C PRO A 192 -11.09 1.89 -24.03
N ALA A 193 -11.11 0.66 -23.50
CA ALA A 193 -10.81 -0.51 -24.31
C ALA A 193 -11.72 -0.47 -25.54
N HIS A 194 -11.13 -0.39 -26.73
CA HIS A 194 -11.87 -0.56 -27.97
C HIS A 194 -12.52 -1.95 -27.90
N VAL A 195 -13.84 -1.96 -27.75
CA VAL A 195 -14.65 -3.17 -27.89
C VAL A 195 -14.66 -3.45 -29.39
N GLU A 196 -13.76 -4.33 -29.85
CA GLU A 196 -13.91 -5.03 -31.13
C GLU A 196 -14.93 -6.16 -31.00
#